data_AF-A0AAW0GAT2-F1
#
_entry.id   AF-A0AAW0GAT2-F1
#
_cell.length_a   1.000
_cell.length_b   1.000
_cell.length_c   1.000
_cell.angle_alpha   90.00
_cell.angle_beta   90.00
_cell.angle_gamma   90.00
#
_symmetry.space_group_name_H-M   'P 1'
#
loop_
_entity.id
_entity.type
_entity.pdbx_description
1 polymer ?
#
loop_
_entity_poly.entity_id
_entity_poly.type
_entity_poly.pdbx_seq_one_letter_code
_entity_poly.pdbx_strand_id
1 'polypeptide(L)'
;MECKPLGIHVTTVAPGFIKSNISDNARAHFHVPEDTLYSSYTPQILKRLNMAKDSANAMPTAVFAEKVVKETIKANPPRYMTLAASSLLFRIFSWFPRVWVLTLLWRRFSKL
;
A
#
# COMPACT_ATOMS: atom_id res chain seq x y z
N MET A 1 -22.57 8.60 -4.27
CA MET A 1 -22.26 7.26 -4.83
C MET A 1 -23.06 7.17 -6.10
N GLU A 2 -22.47 7.61 -7.21
CA GLU A 2 -23.16 7.74 -8.51
C GLU A 2 -23.82 6.44 -8.97
N CYS A 3 -23.28 5.28 -8.60
CA CYS A 3 -23.81 3.97 -9.02
C CYS A 3 -24.96 3.44 -8.14
N LYS A 4 -25.30 4.10 -7.02
CA LYS A 4 -26.35 3.64 -6.10
C LYS A 4 -27.73 3.53 -6.77
N PRO A 5 -28.19 4.47 -7.63
CA PRO A 5 -29.46 4.35 -8.35
C PRO A 5 -29.49 3.17 -9.34
N LEU A 6 -28.33 2.66 -9.75
CA LEU A 6 -28.19 1.54 -10.68
C LEU A 6 -28.16 0.17 -9.98
N GLY A 7 -28.29 0.13 -8.65
CA GLY A 7 -28.17 -1.11 -7.88
C GLY A 7 -26.75 -1.69 -7.84
N ILE A 8 -25.73 -0.88 -8.15
CA ILE A 8 -24.32 -1.31 -8.19
C ILE A 8 -23.62 -0.88 -6.90
N HIS A 9 -22.98 -1.86 -6.25
CA HIS A 9 -22.10 -1.62 -5.12
C HIS A 9 -20.65 -1.46 -5.58
N VAL A 10 -19.97 -0.42 -5.09
CA VAL A 10 -18.56 -0.15 -5.38
C VAL A 10 -17.78 -0.16 -4.07
N THR A 11 -16.77 -1.02 -3.98
CA THR A 11 -15.87 -1.15 -2.82
C THR A 11 -14.46 -0.74 -3.22
N THR A 12 -13.91 0.28 -2.55
CA THR A 12 -12.48 0.63 -2.68
C THR A 12 -11.66 -0.23 -1.72
N VAL A 13 -10.66 -0.94 -2.24
CA VAL A 13 -9.75 -1.76 -1.44
C VAL A 13 -8.41 -1.05 -1.33
N ALA A 14 -8.01 -0.72 -0.10
CA ALA A 14 -6.73 -0.11 0.21
C ALA A 14 -5.81 -1.15 0.89
N PRO A 15 -4.93 -1.82 0.13
CA PRO A 15 -4.07 -2.86 0.66
C PRO A 15 -2.87 -2.30 1.44
N GLY A 16 -2.45 -3.04 2.45
CA GLY A 16 -1.14 -2.94 3.08
C GLY A 16 -0.12 -3.87 2.41
N PHE A 17 0.78 -4.48 3.19
CA PHE A 17 1.79 -5.39 2.65
C PHE A 17 1.19 -6.76 2.32
N ILE A 18 1.30 -7.11 1.04
CA ILE A 18 0.86 -8.38 0.45
C ILE A 18 2.04 -8.96 -0.31
N LYS A 19 2.24 -10.29 -0.21
CA LYS A 19 3.25 -11.02 -0.98
C LYS A 19 2.75 -11.25 -2.42
N SER A 20 2.91 -10.23 -3.26
CA SER A 20 2.53 -10.24 -4.69
C SER A 20 3.72 -9.94 -5.60
N ASN A 21 3.55 -10.15 -6.90
CA ASN A 21 4.57 -9.88 -7.92
C ASN A 21 4.66 -8.39 -8.32
N ILE A 22 3.92 -7.48 -7.69
CA ILE A 22 3.92 -6.05 -8.06
C ILE A 22 5.34 -5.46 -7.97
N SER A 23 6.06 -5.71 -6.87
CA SER A 23 7.42 -5.20 -6.68
C SER A 23 8.40 -5.80 -7.69
N ASP A 24 8.26 -7.09 -8.04
CA ASP A 24 9.13 -7.76 -9.00
C ASP A 24 8.93 -7.22 -10.41
N ASN A 25 7.66 -7.08 -10.82
CA ASN A 25 7.30 -6.53 -12.13
C ASN A 25 7.75 -5.07 -12.25
N ALA A 26 7.57 -4.27 -11.19
CA ALA A 26 8.02 -2.87 -11.17
C ALA A 26 9.55 -2.77 -11.21
N ARG A 27 10.26 -3.66 -10.52
CA ARG A 27 11.73 -3.66 -10.48
C ARG A 27 12.35 -3.88 -11.86
N ALA A 28 11.73 -4.69 -12.73
CA ALA A 28 12.22 -4.94 -14.08
C ALA A 28 12.29 -3.67 -14.95
N HIS A 29 11.52 -2.64 -14.61
CA HIS A 29 11.45 -1.37 -15.34
C HIS A 29 11.96 -0.18 -14.53
N PHE A 30 12.42 -0.41 -13.30
CA PHE A 30 12.81 0.65 -12.40
C PHE A 30 14.25 1.12 -12.68
N HIS A 31 14.40 2.39 -13.04
CA HIS A 31 15.67 3.09 -13.09
C HIS A 31 15.47 4.53 -12.60
N VAL A 32 16.49 5.09 -11.93
CA VAL A 32 16.52 6.49 -11.53
C VAL A 32 17.60 7.16 -12.38
N PRO A 33 17.27 8.18 -13.19
CA PRO A 33 18.29 8.90 -13.96
C PRO A 33 19.31 9.58 -13.03
N GLU A 34 20.59 9.52 -13.42
CA GLU A 34 21.71 9.94 -12.58
C GLU A 34 21.72 11.45 -12.32
N ASP A 35 21.18 12.23 -13.26
CA ASP A 35 21.08 13.69 -13.24
C ASP A 35 19.90 14.24 -12.42
N THR A 36 19.23 13.39 -11.64
CA THR A 36 18.09 13.79 -10.82
C THR A 36 18.45 13.98 -9.35
N LEU A 37 17.65 14.78 -8.65
CA LEU A 37 17.72 14.92 -7.18
C LEU A 37 17.49 13.60 -6.43
N TYR A 38 16.96 12.57 -7.12
CA TYR A 38 16.62 11.28 -6.53
C TYR A 38 17.72 10.23 -6.69
N SER A 39 18.76 10.50 -7.48
CA SER A 39 19.83 9.53 -7.75
C SER A 39 20.51 9.05 -6.47
N SER A 40 20.78 9.95 -5.54
CA SER A 40 21.32 9.65 -4.21
C SER A 40 20.40 8.79 -3.33
N TYR A 41 19.10 8.79 -3.62
CA TYR A 41 18.08 8.03 -2.89
C TYR A 41 17.73 6.69 -3.53
N THR A 42 18.40 6.30 -4.61
CA THR A 42 18.14 5.03 -5.32
C THR A 42 18.11 3.81 -4.38
N PRO A 43 19.05 3.63 -3.43
CA PRO A 43 19.00 2.52 -2.48
C PRO A 43 17.74 2.53 -1.61
N GLN A 44 17.31 3.70 -1.13
CA GLN A 44 16.14 3.90 -0.28
C GLN A 44 14.85 3.63 -1.06
N ILE A 45 14.78 4.05 -2.32
CA ILE A 45 13.64 3.80 -3.20
C ILE A 45 13.50 2.30 -3.47
N LEU A 46 14.60 1.62 -3.83
CA LEU A 46 14.61 0.17 -4.03
C LEU A 46 14.21 -0.60 -2.76
N LYS A 47 14.71 -0.17 -1.60
CA LYS A 47 14.31 -0.75 -0.31
C LYS A 47 12.82 -0.58 -0.06
N ARG A 48 12.26 0.59 -0.37
CA ARG A 48 10.83 0.86 -0.19
C ARG A 48 9.95 0.07 -1.16
N LEU A 49 10.41 -0.11 -2.39
CA LEU A 49 9.76 -0.92 -3.43
C LEU A 49 9.61 -2.37 -2.98
N ASN A 50 10.67 -2.95 -2.41
CA ASN A 50 10.68 -4.35 -1.96
C ASN A 50 10.07 -4.55 -0.57
N MET A 51 9.83 -3.47 0.19
CA MET A 51 9.46 -3.55 1.62
C MET A 51 8.24 -4.44 1.91
N ALA A 52 7.23 -4.44 1.04
CA ALA A 52 6.06 -5.31 1.20
C ALA A 52 6.41 -6.78 0.95
N LYS A 53 7.23 -7.07 -0.07
CA LYS A 53 7.67 -8.42 -0.41
C LYS A 53 8.58 -9.01 0.67
N ASP A 54 9.53 -8.21 1.15
CA ASP A 54 10.56 -8.64 2.11
C ASP A 54 10.03 -8.70 3.56
N SER A 55 8.83 -8.18 3.81
CA SER A 55 8.25 -8.21 5.16
C SER A 55 7.80 -9.62 5.53
N ALA A 56 8.31 -10.13 6.64
CA ALA A 56 7.85 -11.39 7.24
C ALA A 56 6.34 -11.36 7.56
N ASN A 57 5.80 -10.17 7.88
CA ASN A 57 4.40 -9.98 8.23
C ASN A 57 3.48 -9.78 7.01
N ALA A 58 4.02 -9.75 5.79
CA ALA A 58 3.21 -9.54 4.60
C ALA A 58 2.18 -10.67 4.42
N MET A 59 0.93 -10.27 4.15
CA MET A 59 -0.18 -11.19 3.99
C MET A 59 0.01 -12.02 2.71
N PRO A 60 -0.21 -13.35 2.74
CA PRO A 60 -0.27 -14.15 1.52
C PRO A 60 -1.38 -13.66 0.59
N THR A 61 -1.11 -13.60 -0.72
CA THR A 61 -2.07 -13.08 -1.72
C THR A 61 -3.40 -13.83 -1.71
N ALA A 62 -3.39 -15.16 -1.57
CA ALA A 62 -4.61 -15.96 -1.49
C ALA A 62 -5.49 -15.57 -0.29
N VAL A 63 -4.89 -15.39 0.88
CA VAL A 63 -5.60 -14.98 2.11
C VAL A 63 -6.16 -13.56 1.97
N PHE A 64 -5.42 -12.66 1.32
CA PHE A 64 -5.92 -11.31 1.02
C PHE A 64 -7.13 -11.35 0.08
N ALA A 65 -7.04 -12.11 -1.02
CA ALA A 65 -8.11 -12.24 -2.00
C ALA A 65 -9.38 -12.84 -1.37
N GLU A 66 -9.25 -13.90 -0.58
CA GLU A 66 -10.37 -14.52 0.14
C GLU A 66 -11.10 -13.51 1.03
N LYS A 67 -10.35 -12.71 1.80
CA LYS A 67 -10.92 -11.68 2.67
C LYS A 67 -11.64 -10.58 1.89
N VAL A 68 -11.08 -10.15 0.76
CA VAL A 68 -11.73 -9.14 -0.11
C VAL A 68 -13.02 -9.70 -0.69
N VAL A 69 -12.99 -10.92 -1.25
CA VAL A 69 -14.19 -11.56 -1.83
C VAL A 69 -15.26 -11.74 -0.75
N LYS A 70 -14.90 -12.25 0.42
CA LYS A 70 -15.84 -12.44 1.54
C LYS A 70 -16.57 -11.16 1.95
N GLU A 71 -15.91 -10.01 1.92
CA GLU A 71 -16.53 -8.72 2.27
C GLU A 71 -17.38 -8.14 1.12
N THR A 72 -16.98 -8.35 -0.12
CA THR A 72 -17.62 -7.76 -1.31
C THR A 72 -18.91 -8.48 -1.73
N ILE A 73 -19.05 -9.78 -1.41
CA ILE A 73 -20.26 -10.56 -1.71
C ILE A 73 -21.40 -10.40 -0.69
N LYS A 74 -21.17 -9.64 0.40
CA LYS A 74 -22.21 -9.41 1.41
C LYS A 74 -23.36 -8.61 0.81
N ALA A 75 -24.56 -8.76 1.38
CA ALA A 75 -25.74 -7.99 0.96
C ALA A 75 -25.54 -6.46 1.05
N ASN A 76 -24.67 -6.00 1.96
CA ASN A 76 -24.28 -4.60 2.07
C ASN A 76 -22.75 -4.52 2.21
N PRO A 77 -22.00 -4.53 1.08
CA PRO A 77 -20.56 -4.53 1.13
C PRO A 77 -20.01 -3.16 1.58
N PRO A 78 -18.84 -3.13 2.22
CA PRO A 78 -18.24 -1.87 2.66
C PRO A 78 -17.84 -1.01 1.45
N ARG A 79 -18.01 0.31 1.56
CA ARG A 79 -17.56 1.26 0.52
C ARG A 79 -16.04 1.38 0.44
N TYR A 80 -15.36 1.18 1.57
CA TYR A 80 -13.91 1.27 1.69
C TYR A 80 -13.43 0.22 2.68
N MET A 81 -12.41 -0.54 2.31
CA MET A 81 -11.78 -1.52 3.19
C MET A 81 -10.26 -1.36 3.17
N THR A 82 -9.66 -1.30 4.37
CA THR A 82 -8.21 -1.32 4.54
C THR A 82 -7.82 -2.60 5.26
N LEU A 83 -6.93 -3.40 4.67
CA LEU A 83 -6.48 -4.68 5.23
C LEU A 83 -5.05 -5.02 4.80
N ALA A 84 -4.53 -6.14 5.28
CA ALA A 84 -3.13 -6.56 5.19
C ALA A 84 -2.18 -5.82 6.16
N ALA A 85 -0.92 -6.27 6.21
CA ALA A 85 0.03 -5.77 7.20
C ALA A 85 0.38 -4.29 6.99
N SER A 86 0.76 -3.59 8.06
CA SER A 86 0.98 -2.14 8.13
C SER A 86 -0.26 -1.25 7.92
N SER A 87 -1.39 -1.78 7.42
CA SER A 87 -2.61 -0.99 7.19
C SER A 87 -3.16 -0.30 8.44
N LEU A 88 -3.09 -0.96 9.60
CA LEU A 88 -3.51 -0.35 10.86
C LEU A 88 -2.61 0.83 11.24
N LEU A 89 -1.30 0.70 11.04
CA LEU A 89 -0.33 1.76 11.32
C LEU A 89 -0.62 3.00 10.45
N PHE A 90 -0.86 2.81 9.15
CA PHE A 90 -1.19 3.93 8.26
C PHE A 90 -2.57 4.54 8.55
N ARG A 91 -3.52 3.74 9.04
CA ARG A 91 -4.81 4.26 9.56
C ARG A 91 -4.61 5.12 10.80
N ILE A 92 -3.67 4.77 11.66
CA ILE A 92 -3.31 5.60 12.82
C ILE A 92 -2.62 6.88 12.34
N PHE A 93 -1.67 6.77 11.39
CA PHE A 93 -0.99 7.95 10.83
C PHE A 93 -1.94 8.93 10.16
N SER A 94 -3.04 8.49 9.56
CA SER A 94 -4.02 9.41 8.95
C SER A 94 -4.76 10.29 9.95
N TRP A 95 -4.67 9.98 11.26
CA TRP A 95 -5.23 10.83 12.32
C TRP A 95 -4.27 11.91 12.82
N PHE A 96 -2.97 11.79 12.52
CA PHE A 96 -1.97 12.75 12.98
C PHE A 96 -1.74 13.88 11.97
N PRO A 97 -1.25 15.05 12.43
CA PRO A 97 -0.81 16.11 11.53
C PRO A 97 0.20 15.61 10.50
N ARG A 98 -0.05 15.94 9.23
CA ARG A 98 0.75 15.48 8.09
C ARG A 98 2.24 15.77 8.27
N VAL A 99 2.59 16.94 8.82
CA VAL A 99 3.99 17.34 9.06
C VAL A 99 4.70 16.35 9.98
N TRP A 100 4.03 15.88 11.04
CA TRP A 100 4.64 14.96 11.99
C TRP A 100 4.90 13.59 11.37
N VAL A 101 3.89 13.05 10.67
CA VAL A 101 3.99 11.76 9.98
C VAL A 101 5.08 11.82 8.91
N LEU A 102 5.09 12.85 8.07
CA LEU A 102 6.10 12.98 7.02
C LEU A 102 7.51 13.18 7.60
N THR A 103 7.66 13.93 8.69
CA THR A 103 8.95 14.08 9.37
C THR A 103 9.45 12.75 9.93
N LEU A 104 8.56 11.95 10.54
CA LEU A 104 8.88 10.60 11.02
C LEU A 104 9.33 9.69 9.87
N LEU A 105 8.57 9.67 8.77
CA LEU A 105 8.87 8.87 7.59
C LEU A 105 10.20 9.29 6.94
N TRP A 106 10.43 10.59 6.81
CA TRP A 106 11.69 11.14 6.31
C TRP A 106 12.89 10.66 7.14
N ARG A 107 12.80 10.79 8.47
CA ARG A 107 13.86 10.33 9.38
C ARG A 107 14.10 8.82 9.30
N ARG A 108 13.06 8.04 8.99
CA ARG A 108 13.11 6.57 8.93
C ARG A 108 13.65 6.05 7.60
N PHE A 109 13.32 6.70 6.49
CA PHE A 109 13.50 6.17 5.13
C PHE A 109 14.42 7.00 4.24
N SER A 110 14.71 8.26 4.58
CA SER A 110 15.38 9.22 3.69
C SER A 110 16.68 9.77 4.26
N LYS A 111 17.28 9.11 5.26
CA LYS A 111 18.66 9.40 5.64
C LYS A 111 19.60 8.72 4.63
N LEU A 112 20.55 9.49 4.11
CA LEU A 112 21.66 9.00 3.29
C LEU A 112 22.65 8.25 4.17
#